data_AF-A0A847W215-F1
#
_entry.id   AF-A0A847W215-F1
#
_cell.length_a   1.000
_cell.length_b   1.000
_cell.length_c   1.000
_cell.angle_alpha   90.00
_cell.angle_beta   90.00
_cell.angle_gamma   90.00
#
_symmetry.space_group_name_H-M   'P 1'
#
loop_
_entity.id
_entity.type
_entity.pdbx_description
1 polymer ?
#
loop_
_entity_poly.entity_id
_entity_poly.type
_entity_poly.pdbx_seq_one_letter_code
_entity_poly.pdbx_strand_id
1 'polypeptide(L)'
;MRFFKKGRNVAKKVENDEAKNYRVLSSEETREIDDVREKFGVQIYSTENEEILEKTIEEKTEEVVEEMAPLAKEEKIEPEKTEEYEEYYDADDEYEYVTPSYFKNAFTLGLICVLVGATISFFVFKNKMAADIKTAYEQNGYMLTTGCTATAADIKEGKTAYIRGQLVAGTMKDIDTTNATATEADILKGYTAYVNGQLITGTIPTYNGLTTIVPSAADYKISKGVYIVDDLVIKGEPNLITGNIKRGVTLFGVNGSYYIEEPANE
;
A
#
# COMPACT_ATOMS: atom_id res chain seq x y z
N MET A 1 22.60 -53.44 51.76
CA MET A 1 23.80 -53.55 50.89
C MET A 1 24.22 -52.13 50.54
N ARG A 2 25.18 -51.49 51.23
CA ARG A 2 26.64 -51.50 50.95
C ARG A 2 26.97 -51.38 49.45
N PHE A 3 27.89 -50.55 48.96
CA PHE A 3 28.60 -49.30 49.32
C PHE A 3 29.75 -49.20 48.28
N PHE A 4 30.25 -47.97 47.99
CA PHE A 4 31.59 -47.64 47.45
C PHE A 4 31.86 -47.79 45.93
N LYS A 5 32.60 -46.90 45.21
CA LYS A 5 33.38 -45.68 45.55
C LYS A 5 33.73 -44.87 44.28
N LYS A 6 33.55 -43.54 44.36
CA LYS A 6 34.45 -42.42 43.96
C LYS A 6 35.31 -42.54 42.69
N GLY A 7 35.07 -41.61 41.76
CA GLY A 7 36.07 -41.00 40.87
C GLY A 7 35.69 -39.55 40.60
N ARG A 8 36.48 -38.60 41.10
CA ARG A 8 36.29 -37.16 40.92
C ARG A 8 37.36 -36.72 39.92
N ASN A 9 36.98 -36.15 38.77
CA ASN A 9 37.85 -35.32 37.94
C ASN A 9 37.05 -34.18 37.31
N VAL A 10 37.71 -33.03 37.25
CA VAL A 10 37.15 -31.69 37.09
C VAL A 10 37.39 -31.20 35.66
N ALA A 11 36.46 -30.37 35.18
CA ALA A 11 36.53 -29.46 34.02
C ALA A 11 36.55 -30.05 32.59
N LYS A 12 35.45 -29.88 31.87
CA LYS A 12 35.36 -28.84 30.82
C LYS A 12 33.90 -28.59 30.43
N LYS A 13 33.67 -27.34 30.06
CA LYS A 13 32.40 -26.70 29.73
C LYS A 13 31.67 -27.48 28.62
N VAL A 14 30.37 -27.60 28.80
CA VAL A 14 29.39 -28.20 27.88
C VAL A 14 29.36 -27.41 26.57
N GLU A 15 29.54 -28.10 25.45
CA GLU A 15 28.96 -27.74 24.15
C GLU A 15 28.73 -29.05 23.40
N ASN A 16 27.47 -29.40 23.16
CA ASN A 16 27.07 -30.67 22.58
C ASN A 16 27.08 -30.57 21.05
N ASP A 17 27.78 -31.54 20.46
CA ASP A 17 27.96 -31.81 19.05
C ASP A 17 26.65 -32.20 18.36
N GLU A 18 26.39 -31.55 17.22
CA GLU A 18 25.96 -32.12 15.94
C GLU A 18 25.32 -31.00 15.08
N ALA A 19 26.17 -30.15 14.51
CA ALA A 19 25.79 -29.32 13.37
C ALA A 19 26.89 -29.41 12.32
N LYS A 20 26.55 -30.02 11.19
CA LYS A 20 27.38 -30.13 9.99
C LYS A 20 28.05 -28.79 9.70
N ASN A 21 29.38 -28.81 9.63
CA ASN A 21 30.16 -27.72 9.04
C ASN A 21 29.79 -27.58 7.56
N TYR A 22 28.91 -26.62 7.26
CA TYR A 22 28.80 -26.06 5.92
C TYR A 22 29.64 -24.79 5.90
N ARG A 23 30.76 -24.84 5.17
CA ARG A 23 31.43 -23.63 4.68
C ARG A 23 30.43 -22.89 3.80
N VAL A 24 29.85 -21.81 4.30
CA VAL A 24 29.17 -20.84 3.44
C VAL A 24 30.26 -19.90 2.95
N LEU A 25 30.65 -20.11 1.70
CA LEU A 25 31.40 -19.14 0.92
C LEU A 25 30.64 -17.82 1.00
N SER A 26 31.30 -16.74 1.43
CA SER A 26 30.77 -15.40 1.20
C SER A 26 30.55 -15.28 -0.30
N SER A 27 29.29 -15.19 -0.74
CA SER A 27 29.02 -15.02 -2.16
C SER A 27 29.76 -13.78 -2.63
N GLU A 28 30.47 -13.94 -3.75
CA GLU A 28 31.33 -12.97 -4.42
C GLU A 28 30.60 -11.69 -4.88
N GLU A 29 29.35 -11.49 -4.46
CA GLU A 29 28.42 -10.49 -5.00
C GLU A 29 28.32 -9.21 -4.13
N THR A 30 28.86 -9.22 -2.90
CA THR A 30 28.88 -8.01 -2.04
C THR A 30 30.22 -7.29 -2.01
N ARG A 31 31.29 -7.88 -2.55
CA ARG A 31 32.59 -7.18 -2.73
C ARG A 31 32.61 -6.27 -3.97
N GLU A 32 31.76 -6.52 -4.96
CA GLU A 32 31.65 -5.62 -6.13
C GLU A 32 30.86 -4.35 -5.83
N ILE A 33 30.05 -4.31 -4.76
CA ILE A 33 29.19 -3.14 -4.47
C ILE A 33 29.95 -2.07 -3.67
N ASP A 34 30.88 -2.44 -2.79
CA ASP A 34 31.67 -1.46 -2.03
C ASP A 34 32.82 -0.85 -2.86
N ASP A 35 33.45 -1.59 -3.78
CA ASP A 35 34.49 -1.04 -4.69
C ASP A 35 33.91 -0.04 -5.72
N VAL A 36 32.63 -0.17 -6.08
CA VAL A 36 31.94 0.79 -6.97
C VAL A 36 31.60 2.09 -6.21
N ARG A 37 31.37 2.00 -4.90
CA ARG A 37 30.99 3.14 -4.06
C ARG A 37 32.16 4.10 -3.81
N GLU A 38 33.39 3.59 -3.70
CA GLU A 38 34.61 4.40 -3.54
C GLU A 38 35.10 5.01 -4.87
N LYS A 39 34.76 4.42 -6.02
CA LYS A 39 35.23 4.87 -7.34
C LYS A 39 34.39 5.98 -7.99
N PHE A 40 33.13 6.15 -7.58
CA PHE A 40 32.18 7.06 -8.25
C PHE A 40 31.62 8.21 -7.41
N GLY A 41 32.03 8.38 -6.15
CA GLY A 41 31.79 9.64 -5.40
C GLY A 41 30.34 10.15 -5.39
N VAL A 42 29.34 9.25 -5.40
CA VAL A 42 27.93 9.66 -5.48
C VAL A 42 27.43 10.07 -4.10
N GLN A 43 27.53 11.36 -3.79
CA GLN A 43 26.76 11.99 -2.71
C GLN A 43 25.35 12.31 -3.23
N ILE A 44 24.33 11.83 -2.51
CA ILE A 44 22.93 12.15 -2.82
C ILE A 44 22.65 13.54 -2.25
N TYR A 45 22.49 14.54 -3.12
CA TYR A 45 22.08 15.89 -2.70
C TYR A 45 20.55 15.97 -2.60
N SER A 46 20.09 16.46 -1.45
CA SER A 46 18.69 16.70 -1.11
C SER A 46 18.17 17.99 -1.77
N THR A 47 16.86 18.05 -1.97
CA THR A 47 16.04 19.04 -2.71
C THR A 47 16.17 20.51 -2.29
N GLU A 48 16.96 20.84 -1.27
CA GLU A 48 17.16 22.24 -0.82
C GLU A 48 18.19 23.01 -1.68
N ASN A 49 18.96 22.33 -2.54
CA ASN A 49 20.02 22.97 -3.34
C ASN A 49 19.58 23.44 -4.75
N GLU A 50 18.39 23.07 -5.24
CA GLU A 50 17.93 23.51 -6.57
C GLU A 50 17.45 24.98 -6.57
N GLU A 51 16.82 25.43 -5.48
CA GLU A 51 16.26 26.79 -5.39
C GLU A 51 17.36 27.88 -5.24
N ILE A 52 18.52 27.51 -4.69
CA ILE A 52 19.70 28.40 -4.56
C ILE A 52 20.42 28.55 -5.92
N LEU A 53 20.36 27.52 -6.77
CA LEU A 53 21.02 27.52 -8.07
C LEU A 53 20.26 28.38 -9.10
N GLU A 54 18.93 28.36 -9.08
CA GLU A 54 18.09 29.17 -9.99
C GLU A 54 18.20 30.67 -9.69
N LYS A 55 18.20 31.06 -8.39
CA LYS A 55 18.37 32.47 -7.99
C LYS A 55 19.72 33.07 -8.38
N THR A 56 20.77 32.27 -8.39
CA THR A 56 22.12 32.72 -8.74
C THR A 56 22.30 32.91 -10.26
N ILE A 57 21.42 32.31 -11.07
CA ILE A 57 21.47 32.40 -12.54
C ILE A 57 20.69 33.63 -13.04
N GLU A 58 19.55 33.98 -12.44
CA GLU A 58 18.77 35.17 -12.80
C GLU A 58 19.52 36.49 -12.53
N GLU A 59 20.20 36.60 -11.39
CA GLU A 59 20.97 37.81 -11.02
C GLU A 59 22.16 38.06 -11.97
N LYS A 60 22.69 36.99 -12.58
CA LYS A 60 23.81 37.06 -13.54
C LYS A 60 23.38 37.36 -14.97
N THR A 61 22.08 37.28 -15.27
CA THR A 61 21.53 37.58 -16.61
C THR A 61 21.13 39.04 -16.80
N GLU A 62 20.85 39.80 -15.74
CA GLU A 62 20.54 41.24 -15.86
C GLU A 62 21.79 42.11 -16.09
N GLU A 63 22.95 41.73 -15.55
CA GLU A 63 24.20 42.50 -15.69
C GLU A 63 24.77 42.48 -17.13
N VAL A 64 24.36 41.51 -17.96
CA VAL A 64 24.88 41.31 -19.32
C VAL A 64 24.06 42.05 -20.39
N VAL A 65 22.87 42.57 -20.05
CA VAL A 65 21.94 43.17 -21.03
C VAL A 65 22.19 44.68 -21.24
N GLU A 66 22.96 45.35 -20.40
CA GLU A 66 23.15 46.82 -20.50
C GLU A 66 24.27 47.27 -21.46
N GLU A 67 25.15 46.37 -21.94
CA GLU A 67 26.39 46.78 -22.62
C GLU A 67 26.39 46.65 -24.16
N MET A 68 25.26 46.35 -24.83
CA MET A 68 25.27 46.13 -26.29
C MET A 68 24.07 46.77 -27.03
N ALA A 69 24.24 48.03 -27.46
CA ALA A 69 23.41 48.69 -28.48
C ALA A 69 24.25 49.70 -29.32
N PRO A 70 23.89 50.01 -30.59
CA PRO A 70 24.79 49.84 -31.73
C PRO A 70 25.29 51.15 -32.37
N LEU A 71 26.44 51.12 -33.06
CA LEU A 71 26.86 52.19 -33.97
C LEU A 71 27.33 51.63 -35.31
N ALA A 72 26.42 51.72 -36.29
CA ALA A 72 26.72 51.62 -37.72
C ALA A 72 26.59 53.01 -38.33
N LYS A 73 27.59 53.46 -39.12
CA LYS A 73 27.42 54.46 -40.19
C LYS A 73 28.62 54.43 -41.15
N GLU A 74 28.33 54.12 -42.41
CA GLU A 74 29.19 54.34 -43.58
C GLU A 74 29.16 55.82 -43.98
N GLU A 75 30.30 56.37 -44.44
CA GLU A 75 30.29 57.47 -45.41
C GLU A 75 31.58 57.51 -46.27
N LYS A 76 31.38 57.71 -47.58
CA LYS A 76 32.35 57.79 -48.68
C LYS A 76 33.10 59.13 -48.70
N ILE A 77 34.39 59.15 -49.11
CA ILE A 77 35.01 60.31 -49.81
C ILE A 77 36.06 59.83 -50.84
N GLU A 78 36.01 60.39 -52.05
CA GLU A 78 36.91 60.22 -53.21
C GLU A 78 38.01 61.33 -53.28
N PRO A 79 39.04 61.23 -54.15
CA PRO A 79 40.43 61.54 -53.83
C PRO A 79 40.96 62.91 -54.29
N GLU A 80 42.01 63.41 -53.63
CA GLU A 80 42.85 64.50 -54.16
C GLU A 80 44.36 64.26 -53.94
N LYS A 81 45.11 64.48 -55.03
CA LYS A 81 46.57 64.50 -55.27
C LYS A 81 47.30 65.56 -54.40
N THR A 82 48.62 65.67 -54.20
CA THR A 82 49.85 65.28 -54.94
C THR A 82 51.10 65.61 -54.08
N GLU A 83 52.21 64.90 -54.37
CA GLU A 83 53.65 65.31 -54.25
C GLU A 83 54.29 65.23 -52.83
N GLU A 84 55.49 64.65 -52.61
CA GLU A 84 56.73 64.67 -53.42
C GLU A 84 57.72 63.54 -53.00
N TYR A 85 58.29 62.82 -54.00
CA TYR A 85 59.59 62.08 -54.17
C TYR A 85 60.35 61.46 -52.97
N GLU A 86 60.45 60.12 -52.85
CA GLU A 86 61.37 59.13 -53.48
C GLU A 86 62.56 58.74 -52.56
N GLU A 87 62.60 57.49 -52.08
CA GLU A 87 63.85 56.70 -52.09
C GLU A 87 63.60 55.19 -51.86
N TYR A 88 64.06 54.40 -52.84
CA TYR A 88 64.53 53.01 -52.82
C TYR A 88 63.67 51.86 -52.25
N TYR A 89 63.41 50.88 -53.14
CA TYR A 89 62.85 49.56 -52.84
C TYR A 89 63.72 48.78 -51.83
N ASP A 90 63.10 48.28 -50.77
CA ASP A 90 63.19 46.87 -50.41
C ASP A 90 61.77 46.36 -50.16
N ALA A 91 61.34 45.45 -51.01
CA ALA A 91 60.11 44.69 -50.83
C ALA A 91 60.35 43.69 -49.69
N ASP A 92 59.55 43.78 -48.63
CA ASP A 92 58.97 42.65 -47.90
C ASP A 92 58.16 43.18 -46.70
N ASP A 93 56.93 43.60 -47.01
CA ASP A 93 55.69 43.42 -46.26
C ASP A 93 55.70 43.54 -44.71
N GLU A 94 55.44 44.76 -44.24
CA GLU A 94 54.87 45.04 -42.92
C GLU A 94 53.33 45.10 -43.06
N TYR A 95 52.63 43.99 -42.80
CA TYR A 95 51.17 44.00 -42.63
C TYR A 95 50.82 44.16 -41.15
N GLU A 96 50.53 45.40 -40.76
CA GLU A 96 49.88 45.73 -39.50
C GLU A 96 48.36 45.86 -39.69
N TYR A 97 47.61 45.23 -38.78
CA TYR A 97 46.15 45.28 -38.53
C TYR A 97 45.24 44.62 -39.61
N VAL A 98 44.44 43.58 -39.32
CA VAL A 98 43.36 43.43 -38.32
C VAL A 98 43.27 41.93 -37.92
N THR A 99 43.38 41.48 -36.67
CA THR A 99 42.24 41.05 -35.82
C THR A 99 42.71 40.21 -34.60
N PRO A 100 43.09 40.79 -33.45
CA PRO A 100 43.18 40.02 -32.20
C PRO A 100 41.79 39.76 -31.59
N SER A 101 40.82 40.64 -31.89
CA SER A 101 39.49 40.65 -31.27
C SER A 101 38.56 39.59 -31.89
N TYR A 102 38.58 39.41 -33.22
CA TYR A 102 37.73 38.42 -33.88
C TYR A 102 38.13 36.98 -33.51
N PHE A 103 39.41 36.70 -33.33
CA PHE A 103 39.89 35.38 -32.93
C PHE A 103 39.52 35.04 -31.48
N LYS A 104 39.58 36.02 -30.56
CA LYS A 104 39.11 35.86 -29.18
C LYS A 104 37.59 35.70 -29.12
N ASN A 105 36.83 36.50 -29.86
CA ASN A 105 35.37 36.40 -29.92
C ASN A 105 34.89 35.10 -30.58
N ALA A 106 35.58 34.63 -31.64
CA ALA A 106 35.32 33.35 -32.28
C ALA A 106 35.68 32.16 -31.36
N PHE A 107 36.76 32.27 -30.58
CA PHE A 107 37.12 31.27 -29.59
C PHE A 107 36.11 31.22 -28.43
N THR A 108 35.70 32.38 -27.92
CA THR A 108 34.65 32.49 -26.88
C THR A 108 33.31 31.96 -27.39
N LEU A 109 32.89 32.31 -28.61
CA LEU A 109 31.68 31.79 -29.22
C LEU A 109 31.76 30.27 -29.44
N GLY A 110 32.92 29.76 -29.87
CA GLY A 110 33.16 28.33 -29.99
C GLY A 110 33.02 27.60 -28.64
N LEU A 111 33.56 28.20 -27.58
CA LEU A 111 33.47 27.66 -26.22
C LEU A 111 32.02 27.71 -25.69
N ILE A 112 31.29 28.79 -25.93
CA ILE A 112 29.86 28.91 -25.60
C ILE A 112 29.05 27.88 -26.39
N CYS A 113 29.27 27.70 -27.68
CA CYS A 113 28.58 26.69 -28.49
C CYS A 113 28.85 25.26 -28.02
N VAL A 114 30.08 24.96 -27.59
CA VAL A 114 30.41 23.66 -26.98
C VAL A 114 29.70 23.47 -25.66
N LEU A 115 29.67 24.50 -24.80
CA LEU A 115 28.97 24.45 -23.51
C LEU A 115 27.45 24.31 -23.69
N VAL A 116 26.84 25.09 -24.57
CA VAL A 116 25.41 25.00 -24.91
C VAL A 116 25.07 23.67 -25.57
N GLY A 117 25.93 23.18 -26.46
CA GLY A 117 25.79 21.85 -27.04
C GLY A 117 25.86 20.74 -25.99
N ALA A 118 26.79 20.85 -25.04
CA ALA A 118 26.93 19.90 -23.94
C ALA A 118 25.73 19.95 -22.97
N THR A 119 25.20 21.13 -22.65
CA THR A 119 24.02 21.26 -21.77
C THR A 119 22.76 20.71 -22.43
N ILE A 120 22.49 21.07 -23.69
CA ILE A 120 21.36 20.52 -24.45
C ILE A 120 21.49 19.00 -24.57
N SER A 121 22.70 18.50 -24.87
CA SER A 121 22.96 17.06 -24.93
C SER A 121 22.70 16.39 -23.58
N PHE A 122 23.13 16.98 -22.46
CA PHE A 122 22.89 16.45 -21.12
C PHE A 122 21.39 16.34 -20.81
N PHE A 123 20.60 17.37 -21.09
CA PHE A 123 19.15 17.33 -20.83
C PHE A 123 18.42 16.30 -21.71
N VAL A 124 18.78 16.19 -22.99
CA VAL A 124 18.21 15.19 -23.91
C VAL A 124 18.61 13.78 -23.48
N PHE A 125 19.89 13.56 -23.16
CA PHE A 125 20.41 12.25 -22.76
C PHE A 125 19.89 11.82 -21.39
N LYS A 126 19.75 12.75 -20.43
CA LYS A 126 19.16 12.51 -19.10
C LYS A 126 17.74 11.97 -19.22
N ASN A 127 16.90 12.62 -20.02
CA ASN A 127 15.51 12.21 -20.19
C ASN A 127 15.38 10.86 -20.90
N LYS A 128 16.20 10.63 -21.95
CA LYS A 128 16.22 9.36 -22.69
C LYS A 128 16.75 8.21 -21.82
N MET A 129 17.86 8.40 -21.11
CA MET A 129 18.41 7.42 -20.17
C MET A 129 17.43 7.09 -19.05
N ALA A 130 16.73 8.09 -18.47
CA ALA A 130 15.74 7.83 -17.42
C ALA A 130 14.59 6.94 -17.93
N ALA A 131 14.13 7.17 -19.16
CA ALA A 131 13.12 6.33 -19.81
C ALA A 131 13.65 4.91 -20.08
N ASP A 132 14.84 4.79 -20.65
CA ASP A 132 15.47 3.50 -20.98
C ASP A 132 15.77 2.68 -19.71
N ILE A 133 16.22 3.32 -18.62
CA ILE A 133 16.41 2.71 -17.30
C ILE A 133 15.08 2.22 -16.74
N LYS A 134 14.03 3.04 -16.77
CA LYS A 134 12.70 2.62 -16.31
C LYS A 134 12.20 1.39 -17.07
N THR A 135 12.34 1.39 -18.40
CA THR A 135 11.98 0.25 -19.25
C THR A 135 12.83 -0.98 -18.94
N ALA A 136 14.14 -0.83 -18.70
CA ALA A 136 15.02 -1.93 -18.32
C ALA A 136 14.64 -2.53 -16.94
N TYR A 137 14.28 -1.70 -15.96
CA TYR A 137 13.82 -2.16 -14.66
C TYR A 137 12.49 -2.95 -14.79
N GLU A 138 11.54 -2.43 -15.57
CA GLU A 138 10.26 -3.10 -15.84
C GLU A 138 10.46 -4.44 -16.56
N GLN A 139 11.36 -4.52 -17.55
CA GLN A 139 11.67 -5.77 -18.26
C GLN A 139 12.36 -6.81 -17.37
N ASN A 140 13.13 -6.37 -16.36
CA ASN A 140 13.79 -7.25 -15.39
C ASN A 140 12.90 -7.56 -14.16
N GLY A 141 11.62 -7.20 -14.19
CA GLY A 141 10.65 -7.53 -13.15
C GLY A 141 10.68 -6.63 -11.90
N TYR A 142 11.43 -5.53 -11.95
CA TYR A 142 11.37 -4.50 -10.90
C TYR A 142 10.12 -3.64 -11.10
N MET A 143 9.25 -3.62 -10.10
CA MET A 143 8.01 -2.83 -10.15
C MET A 143 8.20 -1.45 -9.51
N LEU A 144 7.89 -0.39 -10.25
CA LEU A 144 7.71 0.95 -9.68
C LEU A 144 6.45 0.94 -8.80
N THR A 145 6.64 1.03 -7.49
CA THR A 145 5.54 0.99 -6.50
C THR A 145 5.09 2.38 -6.07
N THR A 146 5.48 3.42 -6.81
CA THR A 146 5.16 4.83 -6.55
C THR A 146 3.67 5.13 -6.59
N GLY A 147 2.87 4.32 -7.28
CA GLY A 147 1.40 4.38 -7.28
C GLY A 147 0.69 3.46 -6.28
N CYS A 148 1.41 2.64 -5.52
CA CYS A 148 0.77 1.69 -4.59
C CYS A 148 0.16 2.42 -3.39
N THR A 149 -1.10 2.12 -3.10
CA THR A 149 -1.86 2.65 -1.95
C THR A 149 -2.18 1.60 -0.90
N ALA A 150 -1.86 0.33 -1.16
CA ALA A 150 -2.04 -0.74 -0.19
C ALA A 150 -1.24 -0.45 1.09
N THR A 151 -1.85 -0.75 2.22
CA THR A 151 -1.27 -0.66 3.55
C THR A 151 -1.05 -2.07 4.11
N ALA A 152 -0.38 -2.18 5.27
CA ALA A 152 -0.28 -3.44 5.98
C ALA A 152 -1.67 -4.07 6.29
N ALA A 153 -2.69 -3.24 6.51
CA ALA A 153 -4.06 -3.68 6.78
C ALA A 153 -4.77 -4.24 5.53
N ASP A 154 -4.23 -4.01 4.34
CA ASP A 154 -4.74 -4.55 3.08
C ASP A 154 -4.07 -5.87 2.68
N ILE A 155 -3.07 -6.32 3.46
CA ILE A 155 -2.28 -7.52 3.18
C ILE A 155 -2.55 -8.55 4.28
N LYS A 156 -2.84 -9.79 3.89
CA LYS A 156 -3.08 -10.92 4.80
C LYS A 156 -1.90 -11.17 5.75
N GLU A 157 -2.20 -11.42 7.02
CA GLU A 157 -1.21 -11.77 8.04
C GLU A 157 -0.35 -12.96 7.58
N GLY A 158 0.97 -12.85 7.80
CA GLY A 158 1.97 -13.83 7.35
C GLY A 158 2.37 -13.70 5.87
N LYS A 159 1.80 -12.74 5.12
CA LYS A 159 2.26 -12.37 3.78
C LYS A 159 3.03 -11.05 3.81
N THR A 160 3.90 -10.87 2.82
CA THR A 160 4.66 -9.63 2.62
C THR A 160 4.52 -9.14 1.19
N ALA A 161 4.62 -7.82 1.00
CA ALA A 161 4.66 -7.19 -0.31
C ALA A 161 5.60 -5.98 -0.29
N TYR A 162 6.19 -5.63 -1.44
CA TYR A 162 6.93 -4.38 -1.58
C TYR A 162 5.98 -3.24 -1.94
N ILE A 163 5.97 -2.18 -1.15
CA ILE A 163 5.17 -0.96 -1.36
C ILE A 163 6.10 0.23 -1.22
N ARG A 164 6.17 1.08 -2.24
CA ARG A 164 7.09 2.24 -2.35
C ARG A 164 8.54 1.91 -2.00
N GLY A 165 9.01 0.74 -2.45
CA GLY A 165 10.37 0.24 -2.19
C GLY A 165 10.60 -0.34 -0.79
N GLN A 166 9.58 -0.38 0.08
CA GLN A 166 9.67 -0.96 1.42
C GLN A 166 8.98 -2.32 1.46
N LEU A 167 9.61 -3.30 2.13
CA LEU A 167 8.96 -4.57 2.43
C LEU A 167 7.96 -4.36 3.57
N VAL A 168 6.68 -4.54 3.28
CA VAL A 168 5.57 -4.39 4.22
C VAL A 168 5.02 -5.78 4.58
N ALA A 169 4.91 -6.06 5.87
CA ALA A 169 4.25 -7.26 6.38
C ALA A 169 2.76 -7.00 6.58
N GLY A 170 1.93 -7.95 6.18
CA GLY A 170 0.48 -7.86 6.31
C GLY A 170 -0.02 -8.04 7.74
N THR A 171 -1.07 -7.32 8.08
CA THR A 171 -1.75 -7.36 9.39
C THR A 171 -3.23 -7.71 9.26
N MET A 172 -3.75 -7.87 8.04
CA MET A 172 -5.14 -8.27 7.83
C MET A 172 -5.36 -9.68 8.36
N LYS A 173 -6.27 -9.79 9.34
CA LYS A 173 -6.77 -11.08 9.82
C LYS A 173 -8.10 -11.35 9.15
N ASP A 174 -8.23 -12.54 8.57
CA ASP A 174 -9.52 -13.03 8.15
C ASP A 174 -10.42 -13.28 9.36
N ILE A 175 -11.73 -13.26 9.15
CA ILE A 175 -12.68 -13.69 10.17
C ILE A 175 -12.46 -15.20 10.41
N ASP A 176 -12.04 -15.55 11.62
CA ASP A 176 -11.97 -16.95 12.03
C ASP A 176 -13.38 -17.46 12.34
N THR A 177 -13.83 -18.41 11.52
CA THR A 177 -15.13 -19.08 11.67
C THR A 177 -14.98 -20.55 12.09
N THR A 178 -13.78 -21.00 12.47
CA THR A 178 -13.48 -22.41 12.80
C THR A 178 -14.19 -22.89 14.06
N ASN A 179 -14.52 -21.98 14.97
CA ASN A 179 -15.28 -22.24 16.20
C ASN A 179 -16.79 -21.98 16.05
N ALA A 180 -17.26 -21.60 14.85
CA ALA A 180 -18.68 -21.47 14.59
C ALA A 180 -19.35 -22.85 14.60
N THR A 181 -20.46 -23.00 15.32
CA THR A 181 -21.14 -24.29 15.52
C THR A 181 -22.53 -24.36 14.89
N ALA A 182 -22.97 -23.30 14.21
CA ALA A 182 -24.29 -23.27 13.58
C ALA A 182 -24.37 -24.30 12.45
N THR A 183 -25.49 -25.00 12.37
CA THR A 183 -25.84 -25.89 11.27
C THR A 183 -26.97 -25.27 10.44
N GLU A 184 -27.27 -25.86 9.29
CA GLU A 184 -28.43 -25.45 8.49
C GLU A 184 -29.75 -25.51 9.28
N ALA A 185 -29.84 -26.40 10.28
CA ALA A 185 -31.01 -26.56 11.14
C ALA A 185 -31.12 -25.49 12.24
N ASP A 186 -30.09 -24.65 12.41
CA ASP A 186 -30.06 -23.55 13.39
C ASP A 186 -30.38 -22.19 12.76
N ILE A 187 -30.53 -22.13 11.43
CA ILE A 187 -30.69 -20.89 10.67
C ILE A 187 -32.05 -20.87 9.96
N LEU A 188 -32.70 -19.71 9.98
CA LEU A 188 -33.98 -19.46 9.30
C LEU A 188 -33.86 -19.66 7.79
N LYS A 189 -34.84 -20.33 7.18
CA LYS A 189 -34.88 -20.53 5.73
C LYS A 189 -34.80 -19.21 4.98
N GLY A 190 -33.91 -19.14 4.00
CA GLY A 190 -33.63 -17.92 3.21
C GLY A 190 -32.50 -17.06 3.77
N TYR A 191 -32.00 -17.36 4.97
CA TYR A 191 -30.82 -16.72 5.56
C TYR A 191 -29.59 -17.62 5.39
N THR A 192 -28.41 -17.01 5.38
CA THR A 192 -27.13 -17.70 5.22
C THR A 192 -26.15 -17.29 6.31
N ALA A 193 -25.16 -18.14 6.57
CA ALA A 193 -24.05 -17.85 7.47
C ALA A 193 -22.76 -18.52 6.98
N TYR A 194 -21.61 -17.99 7.39
CA TYR A 194 -20.32 -18.66 7.21
C TYR A 194 -19.96 -19.46 8.45
N VAL A 195 -19.72 -20.76 8.27
CA VAL A 195 -19.30 -21.68 9.33
C VAL A 195 -18.10 -22.47 8.82
N ASN A 196 -16.98 -22.43 9.54
CA ASN A 196 -15.72 -23.05 9.14
C ASN A 196 -15.33 -22.74 7.67
N GLY A 197 -15.47 -21.47 7.27
CA GLY A 197 -15.17 -21.00 5.92
C GLY A 197 -16.17 -21.39 4.84
N GLN A 198 -17.24 -22.11 5.16
CA GLN A 198 -18.27 -22.53 4.21
C GLN A 198 -19.55 -21.71 4.37
N LEU A 199 -20.15 -21.29 3.26
CA LEU A 199 -21.46 -20.67 3.25
C LEU A 199 -22.52 -21.77 3.41
N ILE A 200 -23.30 -21.71 4.49
CA ILE A 200 -24.45 -22.59 4.74
C ILE A 200 -25.76 -21.81 4.62
N THR A 201 -26.82 -22.48 4.17
CA THR A 201 -28.15 -21.89 4.02
C THR A 201 -29.09 -22.50 5.05
N GLY A 202 -29.87 -21.65 5.73
CA GLY A 202 -30.81 -22.09 6.74
C GLY A 202 -31.95 -22.94 6.19
N THR A 203 -32.44 -23.83 7.04
CA THR A 203 -33.51 -24.78 6.73
C THR A 203 -34.70 -24.67 7.69
N ILE A 204 -34.62 -23.91 8.79
CA ILE A 204 -35.75 -23.74 9.71
C ILE A 204 -36.92 -23.13 8.94
N PRO A 205 -38.04 -23.84 8.76
CA PRO A 205 -39.21 -23.27 8.12
C PRO A 205 -39.93 -22.30 9.06
N THR A 206 -40.60 -21.32 8.48
CA THR A 206 -41.55 -20.48 9.19
C THR A 206 -42.82 -21.27 9.52
N TYR A 207 -43.32 -21.11 10.74
CA TYR A 207 -44.62 -21.60 11.15
C TYR A 207 -45.74 -20.80 10.48
N ASN A 208 -46.57 -21.47 9.68
CA ASN A 208 -47.69 -20.87 8.95
C ASN A 208 -49.05 -21.39 9.45
N GLY A 209 -49.13 -21.78 10.72
CA GLY A 209 -50.36 -22.30 11.33
C GLY A 209 -51.22 -21.20 11.97
N LEU A 210 -52.00 -21.57 12.98
CA LEU A 210 -52.87 -20.63 13.68
C LEU A 210 -52.04 -19.75 14.62
N THR A 211 -52.29 -18.44 14.61
CA THR A 211 -51.70 -17.49 15.57
C THR A 211 -52.49 -17.38 16.87
N THR A 212 -53.77 -17.75 16.85
CA THR A 212 -54.63 -17.85 18.04
C THR A 212 -55.13 -19.28 18.21
N ILE A 213 -54.82 -19.89 19.35
CA ILE A 213 -55.21 -21.26 19.70
C ILE A 213 -56.29 -21.19 20.79
N VAL A 214 -57.45 -21.78 20.51
CA VAL A 214 -58.49 -22.03 21.52
C VAL A 214 -58.33 -23.47 22.00
N PRO A 215 -58.07 -23.70 23.31
CA PRO A 215 -57.98 -25.05 23.85
C PRO A 215 -59.24 -25.87 23.57
N SER A 216 -59.04 -27.16 23.30
CA SER A 216 -60.11 -28.13 23.09
C SER A 216 -59.79 -29.42 23.86
N ALA A 217 -60.64 -30.43 23.77
CA ALA A 217 -60.34 -31.76 24.32
C ALA A 217 -59.17 -32.46 23.58
N ALA A 218 -58.83 -32.02 22.37
CA ALA A 218 -57.71 -32.53 21.60
C ALA A 218 -56.47 -31.62 21.73
N ASP A 219 -55.30 -32.26 21.80
CA ASP A 219 -54.01 -31.57 21.83
C ASP A 219 -53.77 -30.77 20.55
N TYR A 220 -53.40 -29.50 20.69
CA TYR A 220 -52.86 -28.72 19.60
C TYR A 220 -51.34 -28.76 19.63
N LYS A 221 -50.71 -29.35 18.61
CA LYS A 221 -49.27 -29.55 18.56
C LYS A 221 -48.63 -28.69 17.47
N ILE A 222 -47.65 -27.89 17.88
CA ILE A 222 -46.70 -27.24 16.96
C ILE A 222 -45.45 -28.13 16.91
N SER A 223 -45.05 -28.52 15.69
CA SER A 223 -43.86 -29.33 15.49
C SER A 223 -42.60 -28.56 15.90
N LYS A 224 -41.62 -29.26 16.46
CA LYS A 224 -40.29 -28.68 16.77
C LYS A 224 -39.61 -28.17 15.50
N GLY A 225 -38.68 -27.23 15.66
CA GLY A 225 -37.83 -26.75 14.58
C GLY A 225 -38.55 -25.84 13.58
N VAL A 226 -39.59 -25.13 14.02
CA VAL A 226 -40.24 -24.07 13.23
C VAL A 226 -39.97 -22.71 13.88
N TYR A 227 -39.84 -21.68 13.04
CA TYR A 227 -39.72 -20.30 13.50
C TYR A 227 -41.10 -19.64 13.56
N ILE A 228 -41.47 -19.11 14.72
CA ILE A 228 -42.72 -18.39 14.93
C ILE A 228 -42.42 -16.89 14.74
N VAL A 229 -43.06 -16.26 13.75
CA VAL A 229 -42.79 -14.86 13.37
C VAL A 229 -43.54 -13.89 14.28
N ASP A 230 -44.81 -14.19 14.56
CA ASP A 230 -45.71 -13.35 15.34
C ASP A 230 -46.09 -14.04 16.66
N ASP A 231 -46.64 -13.27 17.60
CA ASP A 231 -47.11 -13.84 18.86
C ASP A 231 -48.11 -14.99 18.65
N LEU A 232 -47.87 -16.09 19.38
CA LEU A 232 -48.80 -17.19 19.49
C LEU A 232 -49.67 -16.99 20.74
N VAL A 233 -50.96 -16.75 20.55
CA VAL A 233 -51.91 -16.48 21.63
C VAL A 233 -52.71 -17.74 21.95
N ILE A 234 -52.49 -18.33 23.13
CA ILE A 234 -53.35 -19.37 23.67
C ILE A 234 -54.45 -18.69 24.49
N LYS A 235 -55.71 -18.84 24.07
CA LYS A 235 -56.84 -18.16 24.70
C LYS A 235 -57.08 -18.73 26.10
N GLY A 236 -57.01 -17.86 27.11
CA GLY A 236 -57.54 -18.14 28.44
C GLY A 236 -59.08 -18.07 28.46
N GLU A 237 -59.68 -18.75 29.43
CA GLU A 237 -61.13 -18.77 29.66
C GLU A 237 -61.44 -18.11 31.02
N PRO A 238 -62.08 -16.91 31.06
CA PRO A 238 -62.41 -16.23 32.30
C PRO A 238 -63.31 -17.03 33.24
N ASN A 239 -64.11 -17.95 32.72
CA ASN A 239 -64.97 -18.83 33.51
C ASN A 239 -64.25 -20.09 34.03
N LEU A 240 -62.95 -20.25 33.78
CA LEU A 240 -62.12 -21.30 34.38
C LEU A 240 -61.81 -20.97 35.85
N ILE A 241 -62.86 -20.94 36.65
CA ILE A 241 -62.83 -20.67 38.09
C ILE A 241 -63.46 -21.84 38.84
N THR A 242 -63.00 -22.07 40.07
CA THR A 242 -63.44 -23.22 40.89
C THR A 242 -64.96 -23.32 41.03
N GLY A 243 -65.64 -22.18 41.18
CA GLY A 243 -67.09 -22.11 41.37
C GLY A 243 -67.93 -22.46 40.14
N ASN A 244 -67.32 -22.54 38.95
CA ASN A 244 -68.00 -22.95 37.71
C ASN A 244 -67.74 -24.43 37.37
N ILE A 245 -66.86 -25.10 38.10
CA ILE A 245 -66.45 -26.47 37.84
C ILE A 245 -67.09 -27.38 38.89
N LYS A 246 -67.74 -28.46 38.44
CA LYS A 246 -68.38 -29.44 39.32
C LYS A 246 -67.40 -29.98 40.37
N ARG A 247 -67.83 -30.06 41.61
CA ARG A 247 -67.05 -30.60 42.73
C ARG A 247 -66.53 -31.99 42.41
N GLY A 248 -65.23 -32.19 42.59
CA GLY A 248 -64.53 -33.43 42.25
C GLY A 248 -64.05 -33.54 40.80
N VAL A 249 -64.33 -32.56 39.94
CA VAL A 249 -63.76 -32.43 38.60
C VAL A 249 -62.60 -31.45 38.61
N THR A 250 -61.53 -31.76 37.87
CA THR A 250 -60.38 -30.87 37.66
C THR A 250 -60.27 -30.56 36.17
N LEU A 251 -60.28 -29.28 35.80
CA LEU A 251 -60.04 -28.83 34.42
C LEU A 251 -58.79 -27.95 34.40
N PHE A 252 -57.79 -28.31 33.59
CA PHE A 252 -56.53 -27.58 33.48
C PHE A 252 -55.85 -27.26 34.84
N GLY A 253 -55.97 -28.17 35.81
CA GLY A 253 -55.43 -27.99 37.17
C GLY A 253 -56.33 -27.20 38.14
N VAL A 254 -57.47 -26.66 37.69
CA VAL A 254 -58.43 -25.97 38.57
C VAL A 254 -59.43 -26.99 39.12
N ASN A 255 -59.41 -27.17 40.45
CA ASN A 255 -60.34 -28.06 41.16
C ASN A 255 -61.71 -27.41 41.31
N GLY A 256 -62.76 -28.15 40.99
CA GLY A 256 -64.13 -27.68 41.12
C GLY A 256 -64.66 -27.66 42.55
N SER A 257 -65.45 -26.64 42.84
CA SER A 257 -66.20 -26.48 44.10
C SER A 257 -67.72 -26.41 43.89
N TYR A 258 -68.20 -26.33 42.65
CA TYR A 258 -69.63 -26.23 42.34
C TYR A 258 -70.39 -27.50 42.72
N TYR A 259 -71.42 -27.38 43.56
CA TYR A 259 -72.34 -28.47 43.86
C TYR A 259 -73.78 -27.97 43.67
N ILE A 260 -74.65 -28.87 43.23
CA ILE A 260 -76.09 -28.62 43.15
C ILE A 260 -76.68 -29.16 44.46
N GLU A 261 -77.41 -28.33 45.19
CA GLU A 261 -78.25 -28.80 46.29
C GLU A 261 -79.43 -29.56 45.68
N GLU A 262 -79.57 -30.85 45.99
CA GLU A 262 -80.78 -31.58 45.61
C GLU A 262 -81.98 -30.93 46.30
N PRO A 263 -83.10 -30.69 45.59
CA PRO A 263 -84.28 -30.09 46.21
C PRO A 263 -84.70 -30.97 47.38
N ALA A 264 -84.90 -30.36 48.54
CA ALA A 264 -85.50 -31.05 49.67
C ALA A 264 -86.83 -31.63 49.21
N ASN A 265 -87.01 -32.94 49.36
CA ASN A 265 -88.28 -33.61 49.07
C ASN A 265 -89.36 -33.00 49.99
N GLU A 266 -90.19 -32.11 49.44
CA GLU A 266 -91.43 -31.62 50.07
C GLU A 266 -92.58 -32.61 49.88
#